data_AF-A0A7W1VUK2-F1
#
_entry.id   AF-A0A7W1VUK2-F1
#
_cell.length_a   1.000
_cell.length_b   1.000
_cell.length_c   1.000
_cell.angle_alpha   90.00
_cell.angle_beta   90.00
_cell.angle_gamma   90.00
#
_symmetry.space_group_name_H-M   'P 1'
#
loop_
_entity.id
_entity.type
_entity.pdbx_description
1 polymer ?
#
loop_
_entity_poly.entity_id
_entity_poly.type
_entity_poly.pdbx_seq_one_letter_code
_entity_poly.pdbx_strand_id
1 'polypeptide(L)'
;MASIAFYALKDDIRGLFHFIFEETDFRVFESYSAYDAELREFRSYDELSDAFALGLDAHGHGHAVLLRLWSSTVTQEVEFERISLKVPGHSFRYRISGIGLVQLYLGGEHAGIITDSHYGHWNEAGARQRSGGNVDSVNWDVLSQVSGRLQRHLRNRMAVAKVRGRPILPAAFAALQRGVGLRYSTIQFHADSPEIQLRKRAS
;
A
#
# COMPACT_ATOMS: atom_id res chain seq x y z
N MET A 1 -12.58 -1.91 -9.87
CA MET A 1 -11.31 -1.62 -9.18
C MET A 1 -11.35 -2.30 -7.82
N ALA A 2 -10.39 -3.18 -7.54
CA ALA A 2 -10.29 -3.77 -6.21
C ALA A 2 -9.35 -2.87 -5.38
N SER A 3 -9.88 -2.28 -4.32
CA SER A 3 -9.19 -1.27 -3.51
C SER A 3 -9.58 -1.42 -2.04
N ILE A 4 -8.62 -1.19 -1.16
CA ILE A 4 -8.83 -1.13 0.28
C ILE A 4 -7.94 -0.03 0.86
N ALA A 5 -8.53 0.77 1.73
CA ALA A 5 -7.78 1.64 2.63
C ALA A 5 -7.78 1.04 4.04
N PHE A 6 -6.68 1.18 4.76
CA PHE A 6 -6.49 0.60 6.09
C PHE A 6 -5.52 1.44 6.94
N TYR A 7 -5.66 1.38 8.26
CA TYR A 7 -4.74 2.05 9.18
C TYR A 7 -3.72 1.07 9.73
N ALA A 8 -2.45 1.44 9.66
CA ALA A 8 -1.32 0.61 10.02
C ALA A 8 -0.19 1.47 10.60
N LEU A 9 0.58 0.92 11.53
CA LEU A 9 1.86 1.48 11.97
C LEU A 9 3.00 0.48 11.71
N LYS A 10 4.22 0.82 12.16
CA LYS A 10 5.45 0.09 11.83
C LYS A 10 5.37 -1.43 12.00
N ASP A 11 4.84 -1.92 13.12
CA ASP A 11 4.73 -3.36 13.39
C ASP A 11 3.65 -4.04 12.55
N ASP A 12 2.56 -3.34 12.24
CA ASP A 12 1.54 -3.83 11.32
C ASP A 12 2.11 -3.96 9.90
N ILE A 13 2.87 -2.94 9.47
CA ILE A 13 3.56 -2.92 8.18
C ILE A 13 4.56 -4.09 8.09
N ARG A 14 5.28 -4.39 9.18
CA ARG A 14 6.15 -5.59 9.24
C ARG A 14 5.37 -6.88 8.97
N GLY A 15 4.26 -7.08 9.67
CA GLY A 15 3.41 -8.25 9.47
C GLY A 15 2.87 -8.35 8.03
N LEU A 16 2.50 -7.22 7.44
CA LEU A 16 2.06 -7.17 6.04
C LEU A 16 3.16 -7.59 5.07
N PHE A 17 4.37 -7.05 5.21
CA PHE A 17 5.49 -7.38 4.32
C PHE A 17 6.00 -8.79 4.48
N HIS A 18 6.01 -9.32 5.71
CA HIS A 18 6.27 -10.74 5.94
C HIS A 18 5.32 -11.62 5.12
N PHE A 19 4.01 -11.35 5.17
CA PHE A 19 3.05 -12.08 4.32
C PHE A 19 3.31 -11.86 2.82
N ILE A 20 3.62 -10.65 2.38
CA ILE A 20 3.91 -10.38 0.96
C ILE A 20 5.11 -11.20 0.49
N PHE A 21 6.23 -11.16 1.21
CA PHE A 21 7.46 -11.83 0.80
C PHE A 21 7.41 -13.36 0.93
N GLU A 22 6.70 -13.89 1.93
CA GLU A 22 6.72 -15.33 2.20
C GLU A 22 5.55 -16.10 1.58
N GLU A 23 4.38 -15.46 1.44
CA GLU A 23 3.14 -16.16 1.06
C GLU A 23 2.68 -15.82 -0.35
N THR A 24 3.34 -14.88 -1.03
CA THR A 24 2.99 -14.45 -2.38
C THR A 24 4.22 -14.41 -3.28
N ASP A 25 3.99 -14.31 -4.59
CA ASP A 25 5.01 -14.12 -5.60
C ASP A 25 5.23 -12.63 -5.94
N PHE A 26 4.72 -11.72 -5.11
CA PHE A 26 4.93 -10.29 -5.31
C PHE A 26 6.37 -9.89 -5.02
N ARG A 27 6.97 -9.18 -5.99
CA ARG A 27 8.17 -8.37 -5.80
C ARG A 27 7.76 -6.94 -5.52
N VAL A 28 8.48 -6.30 -4.62
CA VAL A 28 8.16 -4.95 -4.10
C VAL A 28 9.13 -3.95 -4.70
N PHE A 29 8.61 -2.91 -5.33
CA PHE A 29 9.39 -1.85 -5.94
C PHE A 29 8.93 -0.49 -5.41
N GLU A 30 9.81 0.50 -5.43
CA GLU A 30 9.37 1.89 -5.36
C GLU A 30 8.45 2.23 -6.53
N SER A 31 7.44 3.09 -6.32
CA SER A 31 6.65 3.62 -7.45
C SER A 31 7.50 4.52 -8.34
N TYR A 32 8.47 5.20 -7.73
CA TYR A 32 9.39 6.08 -8.40
C TYR A 32 10.74 6.04 -7.69
N SER A 33 11.83 6.13 -8.45
CA SER A 33 13.16 6.28 -7.87
C SER A 33 13.33 7.66 -7.22
N ALA A 34 14.38 7.78 -6.41
CA ALA A 34 15.00 9.06 -6.13
C ALA A 34 15.51 9.73 -7.42
N TYR A 35 15.73 11.04 -7.37
CA TYR A 35 16.27 11.77 -8.51
C TYR A 35 17.65 11.26 -8.90
N ASP A 36 17.86 11.11 -10.21
CA ASP A 36 19.10 10.65 -10.83
C ASP A 36 19.59 9.28 -10.34
N ALA A 37 18.70 8.45 -9.78
CA ALA A 37 19.00 7.12 -9.28
C ALA A 37 18.14 6.05 -9.96
N GLU A 38 18.60 4.81 -9.94
CA GLU A 38 17.84 3.63 -10.36
C GLU A 38 16.67 3.35 -9.40
N LEU A 39 15.67 2.65 -9.91
CA LEU A 39 14.51 2.26 -9.11
C LEU A 39 14.85 1.06 -8.21
N ARG A 40 14.52 1.14 -6.92
CA ARG A 40 14.85 0.08 -5.96
C ARG A 40 13.78 -1.01 -5.93
N GLU A 41 14.25 -2.25 -5.92
CA GLU A 41 13.50 -3.42 -5.49
C GLU A 41 13.83 -3.68 -4.02
N PHE A 42 12.82 -4.06 -3.24
CA PHE A 42 13.00 -4.52 -1.86
C PHE A 42 12.68 -6.00 -1.77
N ARG A 43 13.54 -6.75 -1.10
CA ARG A 43 13.45 -8.21 -0.91
C ARG A 43 13.18 -8.61 0.53
N SER A 44 13.18 -7.65 1.45
CA SER A 44 12.89 -7.88 2.86
C SER A 44 12.26 -6.65 3.51
N TYR A 45 11.67 -6.86 4.69
CA TYR A 45 11.20 -5.75 5.52
C TYR A 45 12.36 -4.86 5.99
N ASP A 46 13.53 -5.43 6.26
CA ASP A 46 14.67 -4.68 6.77
C ASP A 46 15.18 -3.70 5.72
N GLU A 47 15.28 -4.10 4.45
CA GLU A 47 15.61 -3.19 3.35
C GLU A 47 14.62 -2.02 3.23
N LEU A 48 13.32 -2.28 3.45
CA LEU A 48 12.29 -1.23 3.48
C LEU A 48 12.45 -0.31 4.70
N SER A 49 12.74 -0.87 5.88
CA SER A 49 12.91 -0.09 7.12
C SER A 49 14.20 0.72 7.13
N ASP A 50 15.23 0.30 6.39
CA ASP A 50 16.46 1.06 6.20
C ASP A 50 16.26 2.21 5.20
N ALA A 51 15.42 1.99 4.18
CA ALA A 51 15.12 3.00 3.17
C ALA A 51 14.11 4.06 3.63
N PHE A 52 13.19 3.71 4.53
CA PHE A 52 12.06 4.57 4.92
C PHE A 52 11.78 4.54 6.42
N ALA A 53 11.31 5.67 6.94
CA ALA A 53 10.77 5.77 8.29
C ALA A 53 9.35 5.15 8.37
N LEU A 54 9.25 3.83 8.24
CA LEU A 54 7.98 3.09 8.19
C LEU A 54 7.10 3.37 9.42
N GLY A 55 5.81 3.63 9.17
CA GLY A 55 4.83 3.96 10.21
C GLY A 55 4.75 5.45 10.55
N LEU A 56 5.60 6.30 9.95
CA LEU A 56 5.51 7.75 10.04
C LEU A 56 5.06 8.34 8.69
N ASP A 57 4.30 9.43 8.76
CA ASP A 57 3.90 10.21 7.59
C ASP A 57 4.36 11.65 7.77
N ALA A 58 5.57 11.97 7.29
CA ALA A 58 6.20 13.26 7.53
C ALA A 58 5.35 14.47 7.09
N HIS A 59 4.46 14.28 6.13
CA HIS A 59 3.62 15.34 5.56
C HIS A 59 2.12 15.14 5.81
N GLY A 60 1.74 14.05 6.47
CA GLY A 60 0.36 13.77 6.84
C GLY A 60 -0.58 13.67 5.63
N HIS A 61 -0.18 13.09 4.50
CA HIS A 61 -1.02 12.98 3.29
C HIS A 61 -1.42 11.55 2.91
N GLY A 62 -1.05 10.53 3.70
CA GLY A 62 -1.40 9.12 3.46
C GLY A 62 -0.55 8.44 2.39
N HIS A 63 0.59 9.04 2.03
CA HIS A 63 1.44 8.59 0.93
C HIS A 63 2.93 8.68 1.28
N ALA A 64 3.28 8.43 2.54
CA ALA A 64 4.64 8.54 3.05
C ALA A 64 5.62 7.65 2.29
N VAL A 65 5.18 6.44 1.91
CA VAL A 65 5.93 5.52 1.05
C VAL A 65 5.05 5.06 -0.10
N LEU A 66 5.53 5.21 -1.33
CA LEU A 66 4.80 4.84 -2.54
C LEU A 66 5.44 3.60 -3.15
N LEU A 67 4.78 2.44 -3.04
CA LEU A 67 5.29 1.17 -3.56
C LEU A 67 4.38 0.61 -4.66
N ARG A 68 4.98 -0.20 -5.54
CA ARG A 68 4.28 -1.07 -6.47
C ARG A 68 4.65 -2.51 -6.24
N LEU A 69 3.65 -3.38 -6.32
CA LEU A 69 3.84 -4.82 -6.30
C LEU A 69 3.68 -5.35 -7.73
N TRP A 70 4.62 -6.18 -8.13
CA TRP A 70 4.63 -6.87 -9.42
C TRP A 70 4.73 -8.37 -9.19
N SER A 71 4.01 -9.15 -9.97
CA SER A 71 4.09 -10.61 -9.96
C SER A 71 4.30 -11.08 -11.41
N SER A 72 5.29 -11.96 -11.59
CA SER A 72 5.61 -12.55 -12.90
C SER A 72 4.50 -13.48 -13.40
N THR A 73 3.64 -13.98 -12.50
CA THR A 73 2.49 -14.82 -12.88
C THR A 73 1.29 -13.98 -13.36
N VAL A 74 1.25 -12.69 -13.00
CA VAL A 74 0.24 -11.74 -13.47
C VAL A 74 0.65 -11.09 -14.79
N THR A 75 1.88 -10.62 -14.90
CA THR A 75 2.44 -10.00 -16.10
C THR A 75 3.87 -10.46 -16.28
N GLN A 76 4.24 -10.89 -17.49
CA GLN A 76 5.56 -11.49 -17.76
C GLN A 76 6.72 -10.52 -17.54
N GLU A 77 6.52 -9.25 -17.88
CA GLU A 77 7.56 -8.22 -17.80
C GLU A 77 7.11 -7.04 -16.92
N VAL A 78 8.10 -6.32 -16.40
CA VAL A 78 7.93 -5.07 -15.68
C VAL A 78 8.67 -3.98 -16.44
N GLU A 79 8.01 -2.85 -16.62
CA GLU A 79 8.59 -1.72 -17.34
C GLU A 79 9.05 -0.62 -16.38
N PHE A 80 10.22 -0.06 -16.65
CA PHE A 80 10.74 1.11 -15.94
C PHE A 80 10.86 2.28 -16.92
N GLU A 81 9.99 3.27 -16.75
CA GLU A 81 9.96 4.47 -17.56
C GLU A 81 10.91 5.52 -17.00
N ARG A 82 11.81 6.04 -17.84
CA ARG A 82 12.66 7.18 -17.50
C ARG A 82 11.90 8.48 -17.77
N ILE A 83 11.68 9.26 -16.72
CA ILE A 83 11.04 10.57 -16.78
C ILE A 83 12.13 11.63 -16.75
N SER A 84 12.20 12.45 -17.80
CA SER A 84 13.08 13.63 -17.82
C SER A 84 12.52 14.73 -16.92
N LEU A 85 13.37 15.32 -16.09
CA LEU A 85 12.98 16.34 -15.12
C LEU A 85 13.42 17.74 -15.58
N LYS A 86 12.62 18.75 -15.22
CA LYS A 86 12.97 20.17 -15.30
C LYS A 86 13.11 20.74 -13.89
N VAL A 87 13.92 20.08 -13.07
CA VAL A 87 14.16 20.45 -11.67
C VAL A 87 15.64 20.87 -11.54
N PRO A 88 15.96 22.05 -10.97
CA PRO A 88 17.35 22.45 -10.79
C PRO A 88 18.16 21.38 -10.04
N GLY A 89 19.30 20.99 -10.59
CA GLY A 89 20.18 19.96 -10.02
C GLY A 89 19.80 18.52 -10.33
N HIS A 90 18.68 18.27 -11.02
CA HIS A 90 18.21 16.92 -11.31
C HIS A 90 17.74 16.75 -12.75
N SER A 91 18.12 15.65 -13.38
CA SER A 91 17.91 15.43 -14.82
C SER A 91 16.87 14.36 -15.12
N PHE A 92 16.72 13.35 -14.25
CA PHE A 92 15.72 12.30 -14.44
C PHE A 92 15.25 11.67 -13.14
N ARG A 93 14.18 10.87 -13.25
CA ARG A 93 13.81 9.82 -12.31
C ARG A 93 13.20 8.65 -13.07
N TYR A 94 13.21 7.47 -12.49
CA TYR A 94 12.47 6.33 -13.01
C TYR A 94 11.11 6.19 -12.33
N ARG A 95 10.16 5.61 -13.05
CA ARG A 95 8.87 5.14 -12.56
C ARG A 95 8.66 3.72 -13.04
N ILE A 96 8.20 2.85 -12.16
CA ILE A 96 7.68 1.54 -12.57
C ILE A 96 6.28 1.70 -13.21
N SER A 97 6.09 1.10 -14.37
CA SER A 97 4.87 1.19 -15.18
C SER A 97 4.32 -0.20 -15.53
N GLY A 98 3.02 -0.26 -15.79
CA GLY A 98 2.31 -1.51 -16.10
C GLY A 98 0.87 -1.51 -15.60
N ILE A 99 -0.01 -2.14 -16.38
CA ILE A 99 -1.45 -2.23 -16.09
C ILE A 99 -1.73 -3.22 -14.95
N GLY A 100 -0.99 -4.33 -14.91
CA GLY A 100 -1.13 -5.38 -13.90
C GLY A 100 -0.50 -5.07 -12.55
N LEU A 101 0.13 -3.90 -12.39
CA LEU A 101 0.77 -3.50 -11.14
C LEU A 101 -0.25 -3.20 -10.04
N VAL A 102 0.10 -3.61 -8.83
CA VAL A 102 -0.65 -3.29 -7.63
C VAL A 102 -0.01 -2.11 -6.91
N GLN A 103 -0.84 -1.18 -6.46
CA GLN A 103 -0.44 -0.03 -5.66
C GLN A 103 -0.45 -0.40 -4.19
N LEU A 104 0.63 -0.07 -3.48
CA LEU A 104 0.68 -0.13 -2.02
C LEU A 104 1.30 1.17 -1.52
N TYR A 105 0.46 2.10 -1.08
CA TYR A 105 0.89 3.38 -0.54
C TYR A 105 0.72 3.35 0.97
N LEU A 106 1.81 3.55 1.70
CA LEU A 106 1.82 3.49 3.15
C LEU A 106 1.60 4.90 3.71
N GLY A 107 0.58 5.01 4.57
CA GLY A 107 0.41 6.13 5.47
C GLY A 107 1.27 5.94 6.72
N GLY A 108 0.91 6.65 7.78
CA GLY A 108 1.61 6.60 9.06
C GLY A 108 1.10 7.66 10.02
N GLU A 109 1.77 7.77 11.15
CA GLU A 109 1.47 8.81 12.14
C GLU A 109 2.06 10.17 11.71
N HIS A 110 1.25 11.22 11.83
CA HIS A 110 1.61 12.62 11.67
C HIS A 110 0.90 13.45 12.74
N ALA A 111 1.66 14.15 13.59
CA ALA A 111 1.10 15.07 14.60
C ALA A 111 -0.05 14.46 15.44
N GLY A 112 0.12 13.23 15.92
CA GLY A 112 -0.90 12.54 16.72
C GLY A 112 -2.10 12.01 15.92
N ILE A 113 -2.00 11.92 14.59
CA ILE A 113 -3.05 11.42 13.71
C ILE A 113 -2.46 10.38 12.75
N ILE A 114 -3.10 9.21 12.63
CA ILE A 114 -2.73 8.17 11.66
C ILE A 114 -3.47 8.41 10.35
N THR A 115 -2.71 8.50 9.26
CA THR A 115 -3.24 8.56 7.90
C THR A 115 -3.46 7.15 7.35
N ASP A 116 -4.47 6.97 6.50
CA ASP A 116 -4.75 5.66 5.92
C ASP A 116 -3.70 5.28 4.87
N SER A 117 -3.31 4.01 4.88
CA SER A 117 -2.61 3.36 3.80
C SER A 117 -3.59 2.91 2.72
N HIS A 118 -3.15 2.85 1.48
CA HIS A 118 -3.93 2.44 0.33
C HIS A 118 -3.33 1.20 -0.33
N TYR A 119 -4.18 0.24 -0.65
CA TYR A 119 -3.86 -0.87 -1.54
C TYR A 119 -4.90 -0.93 -2.66
N GLY A 120 -4.45 -1.06 -3.91
CA GLY A 120 -5.40 -1.14 -5.02
C GLY A 120 -4.77 -1.46 -6.37
N HIS A 121 -5.61 -1.93 -7.29
CA HIS A 121 -5.21 -2.17 -8.67
C HIS A 121 -6.41 -2.06 -9.62
N TRP A 122 -6.12 -1.95 -10.90
CA TRP A 122 -7.14 -2.01 -11.95
C TRP A 122 -7.86 -3.36 -11.92
N ASN A 123 -9.15 -3.34 -12.21
CA ASN A 123 -9.81 -4.53 -12.74
C ASN A 123 -9.82 -4.44 -14.27
N GLU A 124 -10.02 -5.58 -14.93
CA GLU A 124 -9.97 -5.68 -16.40
C GLU A 124 -10.86 -4.63 -17.08
N ALA A 125 -12.14 -4.55 -16.69
CA ALA A 125 -13.07 -3.59 -17.26
C ALA A 125 -12.58 -2.12 -17.12
N GLY A 126 -11.99 -1.77 -15.98
CA GLY A 126 -11.43 -0.43 -15.76
C GLY A 126 -10.18 -0.17 -16.59
N ALA A 127 -9.32 -1.18 -16.76
CA ALA A 127 -8.14 -1.09 -17.62
C ALA A 127 -8.55 -0.96 -19.09
N ARG A 128 -9.51 -1.75 -19.59
CA ARG A 128 -10.04 -1.63 -20.96
C ARG A 128 -10.61 -0.25 -21.24
N GLN A 129 -11.27 0.36 -20.25
CA GLN A 129 -11.87 1.68 -20.43
C GLN A 129 -10.85 2.83 -20.38
N ARG A 130 -9.80 2.73 -19.55
CA ARG A 130 -9.02 3.91 -19.14
C ARG A 130 -7.51 3.76 -19.28
N SER A 131 -7.00 2.55 -19.49
CA SER A 131 -5.57 2.35 -19.68
C SER A 131 -5.19 2.54 -21.15
N GLY A 132 -4.00 3.09 -21.39
CA GLY A 132 -3.44 3.22 -22.74
C GLY A 132 -2.48 2.09 -23.13
N GLY A 133 -2.33 1.06 -22.31
CA GLY A 133 -1.37 -0.03 -22.52
C GLY A 133 -2.04 -1.35 -22.95
N ASN A 134 -1.23 -2.39 -23.10
CA ASN A 134 -1.70 -3.71 -23.51
C ASN A 134 -2.44 -4.43 -22.35
N VAL A 135 -3.75 -4.27 -22.28
CA VAL A 135 -4.62 -4.91 -21.27
C VAL A 135 -4.55 -6.44 -21.34
N ASP A 136 -4.39 -7.01 -22.53
CA ASP A 136 -4.42 -8.46 -22.76
C ASP A 136 -3.11 -9.14 -22.31
N SER A 137 -2.08 -8.36 -21.97
CA SER A 137 -0.84 -8.87 -21.35
C SER A 137 -1.01 -9.26 -19.87
N VAL A 138 -2.12 -8.90 -19.24
CA VAL A 138 -2.38 -9.13 -17.82
C VAL A 138 -3.23 -10.38 -17.65
N ASN A 139 -2.77 -11.32 -16.81
CA ASN A 139 -3.59 -12.42 -16.34
C ASN A 139 -4.52 -11.96 -15.20
N TRP A 140 -5.73 -11.53 -15.57
CA TRP A 140 -6.70 -10.93 -14.67
C TRP A 140 -7.24 -11.87 -13.60
N ASP A 141 -7.34 -13.17 -13.92
CA ASP A 141 -7.78 -14.20 -12.98
C ASP A 141 -6.74 -14.40 -11.89
N VAL A 142 -5.46 -14.55 -12.28
CA VAL A 142 -4.34 -14.67 -11.33
C VAL A 142 -4.23 -13.40 -10.49
N LEU A 143 -4.30 -12.21 -11.09
CA LEU A 143 -4.27 -10.94 -10.35
C LEU A 143 -5.39 -10.88 -9.29
N SER A 144 -6.60 -11.27 -9.66
CA SER A 144 -7.74 -11.27 -8.75
C SER A 144 -7.57 -12.27 -7.60
N GLN A 145 -6.98 -13.43 -7.87
CA GLN A 145 -6.70 -14.45 -6.87
C GLN A 145 -5.62 -13.99 -5.87
N VAL A 146 -4.44 -13.58 -6.35
CA VAL A 146 -3.32 -13.17 -5.48
C VAL A 146 -3.66 -11.91 -4.69
N SER A 147 -4.27 -10.91 -5.33
CA SER A 147 -4.74 -9.70 -4.66
C SER A 147 -5.84 -10.00 -3.65
N GLY A 148 -6.75 -10.91 -3.98
CA GLY A 148 -7.80 -11.36 -3.07
C GLY A 148 -7.23 -12.02 -1.81
N ARG A 149 -6.14 -12.80 -1.92
CA ARG A 149 -5.45 -13.39 -0.76
C ARG A 149 -4.91 -12.29 0.17
N LEU A 150 -4.22 -11.28 -0.37
CA LEU A 150 -3.69 -10.18 0.44
C LEU A 150 -4.80 -9.36 1.11
N GLN A 151 -5.86 -9.02 0.37
CA GLN A 151 -7.00 -8.28 0.92
C GLN A 151 -7.70 -9.07 2.03
N ARG A 152 -7.85 -10.40 1.88
CA ARG A 152 -8.39 -11.26 2.94
C ARG A 152 -7.45 -11.32 4.14
N HIS A 153 -6.13 -11.40 3.93
CA HIS A 153 -5.15 -11.37 5.01
C HIS A 153 -5.28 -10.06 5.82
N LEU A 154 -5.25 -8.91 5.15
CA LEU A 154 -5.46 -7.60 5.77
C LEU A 154 -6.78 -7.52 6.54
N ARG A 155 -7.91 -7.84 5.87
CA ARG A 155 -9.25 -7.68 6.46
C ARG A 155 -9.53 -8.67 7.58
N ASN A 156 -9.17 -9.94 7.41
CA ASN A 156 -9.69 -11.02 8.24
C ASN A 156 -8.65 -11.64 9.18
N ARG A 157 -7.35 -11.50 8.88
CA ARG A 157 -6.28 -12.06 9.71
C ARG A 157 -5.62 -10.98 10.57
N MET A 158 -5.30 -9.83 9.98
CA MET A 158 -4.57 -8.78 10.70
C MET A 158 -5.50 -7.82 11.45
N ALA A 159 -6.61 -7.39 10.83
CA ALA A 159 -7.45 -6.34 11.40
C ALA A 159 -8.12 -6.73 12.73
N VAL A 160 -8.03 -5.83 13.72
CA VAL A 160 -8.67 -6.00 15.03
C VAL A 160 -9.91 -5.13 15.19
N ALA A 161 -10.01 -4.06 14.41
CA ALA A 161 -11.17 -3.19 14.35
C ALA A 161 -11.37 -2.66 12.93
N LYS A 162 -12.42 -1.87 12.72
CA LYS A 162 -12.64 -1.12 11.50
C LYS A 162 -13.38 0.19 11.77
N VAL A 163 -13.21 1.16 10.89
CA VAL A 163 -14.00 2.39 10.85
C VAL A 163 -14.43 2.69 9.43
N ARG A 164 -15.74 2.88 9.22
CA ARG A 164 -16.33 3.13 7.88
C ARG A 164 -15.81 2.15 6.80
N GLY A 165 -15.71 0.87 7.17
CA GLY A 165 -15.24 -0.20 6.28
C GLY A 165 -13.72 -0.34 6.12
N ARG A 166 -12.91 0.59 6.66
CA ARG A 166 -11.45 0.52 6.66
C ARG A 166 -10.94 -0.32 7.82
N PRO A 167 -10.13 -1.36 7.59
CA PRO A 167 -9.46 -2.07 8.66
C PRO A 167 -8.58 -1.16 9.51
N ILE A 168 -8.54 -1.42 10.81
CA ILE A 168 -7.57 -0.88 11.74
C ILE A 168 -6.72 -2.06 12.23
N LEU A 169 -5.43 -2.02 11.94
CA LEU A 169 -4.48 -3.07 12.31
C LEU A 169 -4.02 -2.92 13.78
N PRO A 170 -3.44 -3.97 14.41
CA PRO A 170 -3.19 -4.01 15.85
C PRO A 170 -2.40 -2.83 16.42
N ALA A 171 -1.27 -2.44 15.82
CA ALA A 171 -0.45 -1.36 16.32
C ALA A 171 -1.13 0.00 16.15
N ALA A 172 -1.79 0.24 15.01
CA ALA A 172 -2.63 1.42 14.81
C ALA A 172 -3.80 1.49 15.82
N PHE A 173 -4.45 0.36 16.12
CA PHE A 173 -5.51 0.31 17.11
C PHE A 173 -4.98 0.59 18.52
N ALA A 174 -3.82 0.04 18.89
CA ALA A 174 -3.19 0.32 20.17
C ALA A 174 -2.83 1.81 20.31
N ALA A 175 -2.34 2.44 19.24
CA ALA A 175 -2.10 3.89 19.22
C ALA A 175 -3.39 4.70 19.36
N LEU A 176 -4.47 4.28 18.69
CA LEU A 176 -5.79 4.88 18.84
C LEU A 176 -6.27 4.86 20.31
N GLN A 177 -6.11 3.73 20.99
CA GLN A 177 -6.46 3.60 22.41
C GLN A 177 -5.62 4.50 23.34
N ARG A 178 -4.44 4.95 22.89
CA ARG A 178 -3.58 5.90 23.61
C ARG A 178 -3.89 7.37 23.28
N GLY A 179 -4.91 7.64 22.46
CA GLY A 179 -5.36 8.99 22.13
C GLY A 179 -4.91 9.50 20.75
N VAL A 180 -4.17 8.71 19.97
CA VAL A 180 -3.83 9.07 18.58
C VAL A 180 -5.10 9.00 17.71
N GLY A 181 -5.37 10.02 16.89
CA GLY A 181 -6.54 10.04 16.00
C GLY A 181 -6.35 9.19 14.74
N LEU A 182 -7.44 8.85 14.04
CA LEU A 182 -7.43 8.30 12.68
C LEU A 182 -8.03 9.32 11.71
N ARG A 183 -7.35 9.60 10.59
CA ARG A 183 -7.88 10.51 9.57
C ARG A 183 -8.58 9.78 8.44
N TYR A 184 -9.80 10.21 8.14
CA TYR A 184 -10.52 9.88 6.92
C TYR A 184 -10.96 11.14 6.18
N SER A 185 -10.29 11.46 5.06
CA SER A 185 -10.54 12.72 4.35
C SER A 185 -10.40 13.91 5.31
N THR A 186 -11.44 14.72 5.50
CA THR A 186 -11.50 15.84 6.44
C THR A 186 -11.97 15.47 7.86
N ILE A 187 -12.32 14.20 8.10
CA ILE A 187 -12.88 13.71 9.36
C ILE A 187 -11.80 13.01 10.18
N GLN A 188 -11.85 13.15 11.50
CA GLN A 188 -11.02 12.42 12.45
C GLN A 188 -11.86 11.51 13.33
N PHE A 189 -11.31 10.35 13.69
CA PHE A 189 -11.90 9.42 14.65
C PHE A 189 -10.95 9.21 15.82
N HIS A 190 -11.52 9.06 17.00
CA HIS A 190 -10.83 8.74 18.25
C HIS A 190 -11.36 7.42 18.82
N ALA A 191 -10.75 6.93 19.89
CA ALA A 191 -11.08 5.63 20.47
C ALA A 191 -12.56 5.47 20.88
N ASP A 192 -13.19 6.57 21.27
CA ASP A 192 -14.60 6.68 21.70
C ASP A 192 -15.58 6.95 20.55
N SER A 193 -15.10 7.11 19.31
CA SER A 193 -15.96 7.36 18.17
C SER A 193 -16.88 6.15 17.90
N PRO A 194 -18.21 6.34 17.81
CA PRO A 194 -19.17 5.24 17.69
C PRO A 194 -19.04 4.45 16.38
N GLU A 195 -18.37 5.00 15.37
CA GLU A 195 -18.09 4.30 14.12
C GLU A 195 -16.97 3.25 14.21
N ILE A 196 -16.23 3.21 15.32
CA ILE A 196 -15.21 2.20 15.59
C ILE A 196 -15.89 0.88 15.95
N GLN A 197 -15.70 -0.13 15.10
CA GLN A 197 -16.29 -1.45 15.27
C GLN A 197 -15.19 -2.47 15.51
N LEU A 198 -15.17 -3.08 16.69
CA LEU A 198 -14.29 -4.22 16.98
C LEU A 198 -14.62 -5.40 16.07
N ARG A 199 -13.59 -6.11 15.63
CA ARG A 199 -13.80 -7.39 14.95
C ARG A 199 -13.92 -8.50 15.97
N LYS A 200 -14.98 -9.30 15.85
CA LYS A 200 -15.04 -10.61 16.50
C LYS A 200 -13.94 -11.45 15.86
N ARG A 201 -12.96 -11.91 16.65
CA ARG A 201 -12.01 -12.93 16.17
C ARG A 201 -12.85 -14.14 15.76
N ALA A 202 -12.66 -14.63 14.54
CA ALA A 202 -13.20 -15.93 14.18
C ALA A 202 -12.49 -16.95 15.08
N SER A 203 -13.27 -17.59 15.95
CA SER A 203 -12.84 -18.74 16.77
C SER A 203 -12.48 -19.91 15.89
#